data_AF-A0A1H0ZC25-F1
#
_entry.id   AF-A0A1H0ZC25-F1
#
_cell.length_a   1.000
_cell.length_b   1.000
_cell.length_c   1.000
_cell.angle_alpha   90.00
_cell.angle_beta   90.00
_cell.angle_gamma   90.00
#
_symmetry.space_group_name_H-M   'P 1'
#
loop_
_entity.id
_entity.type
_entity.pdbx_description
1 polymer ?
#
loop_
_entity_poly.entity_id
_entity_poly.type
_entity_poly.pdbx_seq_one_letter_code
_entity_poly.pdbx_strand_id
1 'polypeptide(L)'
;MKFYKYTNECVGRRSVLSAVAASLAVGASAAGVSEAKMDRSGITVEKNNGDAVVRSDEERCNVSDAVLDEAGVSTGEQIRVRDEGGASKYTSGLYTVAGNCRRADTVEMGTDGLRRMAFDRGAAVSVRAGAPHPAYETRAEARANDEYVELLRDGGSGLVACAPHGGYIEYRTDRQAARVAETLDATEWSCVGYNDGGGAYDRWHVGSTDIDRRSFPKLDEIADRGFDHAVSFHGFSTDAIAVGGGAPEPLRLAVRDAIDEATGGRYDVRLADEDGPYGGDSPENFVNWLTADGNGVQIEQSSDARSDDWDTIADAVAEVYEPRL
;
A
#
# COMPACT_ATOMS: atom_id res chain seq x y z
N MET A 1 7.81 -29.84 14.61
CA MET A 1 6.67 -29.64 13.70
C MET A 1 5.38 -30.02 14.45
N LYS A 2 4.78 -29.06 15.17
CA LYS A 2 3.54 -29.27 15.93
C LYS A 2 2.42 -28.49 15.23
N PHE A 3 1.46 -29.22 14.66
CA PHE A 3 0.24 -28.63 14.11
C PHE A 3 -0.71 -28.29 15.25
N TYR A 4 -1.04 -27.02 15.43
CA TYR A 4 -2.18 -26.61 16.27
C TYR A 4 -3.45 -26.65 15.43
N LYS A 5 -4.39 -27.53 15.82
CA LYS A 5 -5.77 -27.54 15.32
C LYS A 5 -6.55 -26.44 16.02
N TYR A 6 -7.08 -25.49 15.27
CA TYR A 6 -8.12 -24.58 15.75
C TYR A 6 -9.49 -25.26 15.63
N THR A 7 -10.19 -25.39 16.75
CA THR A 7 -11.59 -25.81 16.82
C THR A 7 -12.49 -24.59 16.70
N ASN A 8 -13.38 -24.60 15.69
CA ASN A 8 -14.46 -23.63 15.53
C ASN A 8 -15.56 -23.89 16.57
N GLU A 9 -15.73 -22.97 17.51
CA GLU A 9 -16.95 -22.90 18.33
C GLU A 9 -17.95 -21.94 17.71
N CYS A 10 -19.15 -22.48 17.49
CA CYS A 10 -20.29 -21.84 16.87
C CYS A 10 -21.03 -21.01 17.92
N VAL A 11 -20.98 -19.67 17.83
CA VAL A 11 -21.76 -18.78 18.71
C VAL A 11 -22.99 -18.26 17.97
N GLY A 12 -24.15 -18.57 18.54
CA GLY A 12 -25.47 -18.32 17.98
C GLY A 12 -25.85 -16.84 17.86
N ARG A 13 -26.50 -16.53 16.73
CA ARG A 13 -27.15 -15.25 16.45
C ARG A 13 -28.34 -15.01 17.40
N ARG A 14 -28.30 -13.94 18.18
CA ARG A 14 -29.49 -13.30 18.75
C ARG A 14 -29.66 -11.93 18.11
N SER A 15 -30.75 -11.77 17.37
CA SER A 15 -31.24 -10.54 16.80
C SER A 15 -31.84 -9.66 17.90
N VAL A 16 -31.34 -8.43 18.03
CA VAL A 16 -32.01 -7.35 18.78
C VAL A 16 -32.22 -6.20 17.81
N LEU A 17 -33.49 -5.93 17.51
CA LEU A 17 -33.95 -4.77 16.76
C LEU A 17 -33.80 -3.53 17.65
N SER A 18 -33.00 -2.55 17.23
CA SER A 18 -33.01 -1.20 17.79
C SER A 18 -33.49 -0.21 16.74
N ALA A 19 -34.45 0.61 17.15
CA ALA A 19 -35.12 1.62 16.36
C ALA A 19 -34.18 2.78 16.00
N VAL A 20 -34.24 3.23 14.75
CA VAL A 20 -33.55 4.44 14.25
C VAL A 20 -34.53 5.60 14.33
N ALA A 21 -34.18 6.62 15.10
CA ALA A 21 -34.82 7.94 15.05
C ALA A 21 -34.02 8.83 14.08
N ALA A 22 -34.73 9.34 13.06
CA ALA A 22 -34.19 10.26 12.08
C ALA A 22 -33.93 11.65 12.69
N SER A 23 -32.77 12.22 12.41
CA SER A 23 -32.50 13.65 12.59
C SER A 23 -31.89 14.18 11.30
N LEU A 24 -32.60 15.09 10.65
CA LEU A 24 -32.17 15.85 9.48
C LEU A 24 -31.18 16.94 9.92
N ALA A 25 -30.02 17.01 9.27
CA ALA A 25 -29.24 18.23 9.17
C ALA A 25 -28.67 18.34 7.74
N VAL A 26 -29.06 19.42 7.09
CA VAL A 26 -28.73 19.85 5.73
C VAL A 26 -27.37 20.53 5.75
N GLY A 27 -26.48 20.19 4.80
CA GLY A 27 -25.28 20.98 4.52
C GLY A 27 -24.12 20.22 3.90
N ALA A 28 -24.34 19.45 2.83
CA ALA A 28 -23.25 18.90 2.03
C ALA A 28 -22.91 19.89 0.91
N SER A 29 -21.73 20.50 0.99
CA SER A 29 -21.05 21.11 -0.15
C SER A 29 -20.77 20.02 -1.18
N ALA A 30 -21.15 20.26 -2.43
CA ALA A 30 -20.84 19.38 -3.55
C ALA A 30 -19.32 19.42 -3.84
N ALA A 31 -18.57 18.56 -3.17
CA ALA A 31 -17.30 18.06 -3.69
C ALA A 31 -17.63 16.90 -4.63
N GLY A 32 -17.08 16.93 -5.83
CA GLY A 32 -17.45 16.06 -6.94
C GLY A 32 -17.45 14.58 -6.54
N VAL A 33 -18.60 13.94 -6.71
CA VAL A 33 -18.67 12.48 -6.78
C VAL A 33 -17.88 12.10 -8.03
N SER A 34 -16.66 11.59 -7.83
CA SER A 34 -15.89 10.91 -8.87
C SER A 34 -16.83 9.89 -9.52
N GLU A 35 -17.16 10.08 -10.81
CA GLU A 35 -17.83 9.03 -11.57
C GLU A 35 -16.96 7.78 -11.40
N ALA A 36 -17.54 6.72 -10.84
CA ALA A 36 -16.82 5.47 -10.63
C ALA A 36 -16.26 5.03 -11.99
N LYS A 37 -14.94 5.21 -12.18
CA LYS A 37 -14.26 4.82 -13.42
C LYS A 37 -14.56 3.34 -13.66
N MET A 38 -15.31 3.06 -14.73
CA MET A 38 -15.73 1.71 -15.06
C MET A 38 -14.55 0.91 -15.61
N ASP A 39 -14.60 -0.40 -15.40
CA ASP A 39 -13.63 -1.32 -16.00
C ASP A 39 -13.76 -1.28 -17.53
N ARG A 40 -12.64 -1.09 -18.24
CA ARG A 40 -12.58 -1.28 -19.69
C ARG A 40 -12.27 -2.74 -20.00
N SER A 41 -13.25 -3.44 -20.57
CA SER A 41 -13.15 -4.83 -21.00
C SER A 41 -12.61 -5.00 -22.42
N GLY A 42 -12.36 -6.25 -22.82
CA GLY A 42 -11.92 -6.58 -24.18
C GLY A 42 -10.45 -6.27 -24.45
N ILE A 43 -9.66 -6.12 -23.40
CA ILE A 43 -8.22 -5.88 -23.46
C ILE A 43 -7.50 -7.22 -23.44
N THR A 44 -6.35 -7.32 -24.09
CA THR A 44 -5.50 -8.51 -23.99
C THR A 44 -4.18 -8.22 -23.28
N VAL A 45 -3.70 -9.20 -22.52
CA VAL A 45 -2.35 -9.15 -21.96
C VAL A 45 -1.36 -9.76 -22.94
N GLU A 46 -0.28 -9.04 -23.24
CA GLU A 46 0.78 -9.48 -24.13
C GLU A 46 2.15 -9.42 -23.44
N LYS A 47 3.10 -10.19 -23.97
CA LYS A 47 4.48 -10.14 -23.48
C LYS A 47 5.22 -8.98 -24.13
N ASN A 48 5.76 -8.07 -23.32
CA ASN A 48 6.71 -7.07 -23.77
C ASN A 48 8.09 -7.70 -23.99
N ASN A 49 8.60 -7.63 -25.23
CA ASN A 49 9.94 -8.11 -25.57
C ASN A 49 10.94 -6.97 -25.83
N GLY A 50 10.47 -5.71 -25.89
CA GLY A 50 11.26 -4.57 -26.37
C GLY A 50 11.71 -3.59 -25.27
N ASP A 51 10.87 -3.32 -24.29
CA ASP A 51 11.13 -2.32 -23.24
C ASP A 51 11.94 -2.91 -22.10
N ALA A 52 13.10 -2.34 -21.79
CA ALA A 52 13.97 -2.84 -20.72
C ALA A 52 13.35 -2.65 -19.33
N VAL A 53 12.63 -1.54 -19.09
CA VAL A 53 12.05 -1.20 -17.78
C VAL A 53 10.97 -2.21 -17.40
N VAL A 54 10.01 -2.43 -18.31
CA VAL A 54 8.92 -3.39 -18.09
C VAL A 54 9.41 -4.84 -18.09
N ARG A 55 10.55 -5.14 -18.70
CA ARG A 55 11.05 -6.52 -18.77
C ARG A 55 11.64 -7.03 -17.46
N SER A 56 12.22 -6.15 -16.65
CA SER A 56 12.88 -6.51 -15.39
C SER A 56 12.04 -6.22 -14.16
N ASP A 57 10.84 -5.67 -14.32
CA ASP A 57 9.99 -5.23 -13.23
C ASP A 57 8.62 -5.94 -13.32
N GLU A 58 8.29 -6.70 -12.29
CA GLU A 58 7.05 -7.49 -12.23
C GLU A 58 5.81 -6.68 -11.85
N GLU A 59 6.00 -5.42 -11.44
CA GLU A 59 4.94 -4.53 -10.96
C GLU A 59 4.59 -3.45 -11.98
N ARG A 60 5.29 -3.45 -13.12
CA ARG A 60 5.13 -2.46 -14.17
C ARG A 60 4.56 -3.06 -15.46
N CYS A 61 3.80 -2.24 -16.17
CA CYS A 61 3.26 -2.59 -17.47
C CYS A 61 3.25 -1.38 -18.42
N ASN A 62 3.21 -1.66 -19.73
CA ASN A 62 2.88 -0.65 -20.74
C ASN A 62 1.44 -0.86 -21.20
N VAL A 63 0.69 0.22 -21.39
CA VAL A 63 -0.73 0.15 -21.73
C VAL A 63 -0.98 0.92 -23.02
N SER A 64 -1.89 0.44 -23.88
CA SER A 64 -2.14 1.13 -25.15
C SER A 64 -2.72 2.52 -24.94
N ASP A 65 -2.35 3.49 -25.79
CA ASP A 65 -2.82 4.89 -25.68
C ASP A 65 -4.35 4.99 -25.58
N ALA A 66 -5.06 4.23 -26.42
CA ALA A 66 -6.52 4.23 -26.41
C ALA A 66 -7.10 3.80 -25.04
N VAL A 67 -6.48 2.82 -24.37
CA VAL A 67 -6.90 2.33 -23.05
C VAL A 67 -6.61 3.36 -21.97
N LEU A 68 -5.43 4.01 -22.03
CA LEU A 68 -5.05 5.07 -21.11
C LEU A 68 -5.99 6.28 -21.21
N ASP A 69 -6.28 6.72 -22.44
CA ASP A 69 -7.16 7.86 -22.71
C ASP A 69 -8.58 7.62 -22.18
N GLU A 70 -9.15 6.44 -22.41
CA GLU A 70 -10.51 6.10 -21.93
C GLU A 70 -10.56 5.92 -20.41
N ALA A 71 -9.55 5.29 -19.82
CA ALA A 71 -9.47 5.13 -18.37
C ALA A 71 -9.11 6.44 -17.64
N GLY A 72 -8.64 7.45 -18.38
CA GLY A 72 -8.09 8.69 -17.83
C GLY A 72 -6.93 8.41 -16.89
N VAL A 73 -5.94 7.66 -17.38
CA VAL A 73 -4.74 7.21 -16.65
C VAL A 73 -3.49 7.64 -17.43
N SER A 74 -2.48 8.10 -16.71
CA SER A 74 -1.19 8.55 -17.23
C SER A 74 -0.08 7.55 -16.85
N THR A 75 1.07 7.68 -17.50
CA THR A 75 2.31 7.06 -17.01
C THR A 75 2.60 7.51 -15.57
N GLY A 76 3.02 6.56 -14.73
CA GLY A 76 3.24 6.71 -13.29
C GLY A 76 2.04 6.32 -12.43
N GLU A 77 0.82 6.35 -12.96
CA GLU A 77 -0.38 5.97 -12.21
C GLU A 77 -0.56 4.45 -12.14
N GLN A 78 -1.31 4.00 -11.13
CA GLN A 78 -1.65 2.60 -10.91
C GLN A 78 -2.98 2.22 -11.57
N ILE A 79 -3.01 1.00 -12.10
CA ILE A 79 -4.20 0.35 -12.63
C ILE A 79 -4.39 -1.03 -12.03
N ARG A 80 -5.65 -1.45 -11.97
CA ARG A 80 -6.00 -2.86 -11.75
C ARG A 80 -6.15 -3.55 -13.09
N VAL A 81 -5.49 -4.70 -13.23
CA VAL A 81 -5.68 -5.62 -14.35
C VAL A 81 -6.43 -6.84 -13.83
N ARG A 82 -7.65 -7.05 -14.32
CA ARG A 82 -8.56 -8.11 -13.90
C ARG A 82 -8.67 -9.17 -14.97
N ASP A 83 -8.53 -10.43 -14.57
CA ASP A 83 -8.75 -11.57 -15.46
C ASP A 83 -10.24 -11.74 -15.76
N GLU A 84 -10.60 -11.76 -17.04
CA GLU A 84 -11.97 -12.04 -17.47
C GLU A 84 -12.23 -13.54 -17.67
N GLY A 85 -11.17 -14.33 -17.88
CA GLY A 85 -11.25 -15.77 -18.15
C GLY A 85 -11.23 -16.65 -16.89
N GLY A 86 -10.80 -16.11 -15.75
CA GLY A 86 -10.68 -16.84 -14.48
C GLY A 86 -9.62 -17.94 -14.49
N ALA A 87 -8.62 -17.84 -15.37
CA ALA A 87 -7.52 -18.80 -15.52
C ALA A 87 -6.25 -18.38 -14.76
N SER A 88 -6.15 -17.10 -14.40
CA SER A 88 -5.05 -16.52 -13.64
C SER A 88 -5.03 -16.96 -12.16
N LYS A 89 -3.92 -16.70 -11.49
CA LYS A 89 -3.72 -17.01 -10.07
C LYS A 89 -4.65 -16.21 -9.15
N TYR A 90 -5.02 -14.99 -9.55
CA TYR A 90 -5.88 -14.08 -8.80
C TYR A 90 -6.83 -13.35 -9.72
N THR A 91 -8.02 -12.99 -9.24
CA THR A 91 -9.03 -12.29 -10.03
C THR A 91 -8.56 -10.93 -10.56
N SER A 92 -7.69 -10.22 -9.84
CA SER A 92 -7.11 -8.95 -10.27
C SER A 92 -5.77 -8.66 -9.60
N GLY A 93 -4.89 -7.90 -10.25
CA GLY A 93 -3.61 -7.45 -9.68
C GLY A 93 -3.36 -5.96 -9.94
N LEU A 94 -2.51 -5.36 -9.11
CA LEU A 94 -2.11 -3.96 -9.19
C LEU A 94 -0.80 -3.80 -9.98
N TYR A 95 -0.78 -2.83 -10.90
CA TYR A 95 0.39 -2.50 -11.71
C TYR A 95 0.56 -1.00 -11.86
N THR A 96 1.80 -0.54 -11.97
CA THR A 96 2.16 0.82 -12.36
C THR A 96 2.31 0.91 -13.88
N VAL A 97 1.71 1.94 -14.47
CA VAL A 97 1.87 2.22 -15.91
C VAL A 97 3.23 2.85 -16.15
N ALA A 98 4.19 2.08 -16.66
CA ALA A 98 5.55 2.55 -16.95
C ALA A 98 5.64 3.32 -18.28
N GLY A 99 4.65 3.16 -19.15
CA GLY A 99 4.64 3.78 -20.47
C GLY A 99 3.47 3.31 -21.31
N ASN A 100 3.51 3.68 -22.58
CA ASN A 100 2.50 3.30 -23.55
C ASN A 100 2.99 2.19 -24.50
N CYS A 101 2.05 1.41 -25.04
CA CYS A 101 2.32 0.46 -26.12
C CYS A 101 1.52 0.82 -27.38
N ARG A 102 2.04 0.45 -28.55
CA ARG A 102 1.41 0.79 -29.84
C ARG A 102 0.28 -0.15 -30.26
N ARG A 103 0.19 -1.33 -29.64
CA ARG A 103 -0.86 -2.31 -29.97
C ARG A 103 -2.15 -1.85 -29.30
N ALA A 104 -3.20 -1.67 -30.08
CA ALA A 104 -4.51 -1.29 -29.56
C ALA A 104 -5.02 -2.35 -28.56
N ASP A 105 -5.78 -1.89 -27.57
CA ASP A 105 -6.49 -2.76 -26.60
C ASP A 105 -5.57 -3.76 -25.90
N THR A 106 -4.37 -3.33 -25.52
CA THR A 106 -3.33 -4.20 -24.98
C THR A 106 -2.72 -3.65 -23.70
N VAL A 107 -2.42 -4.55 -22.77
CA VAL A 107 -1.46 -4.36 -21.66
C VAL A 107 -0.25 -5.25 -21.93
N GLU A 108 0.94 -4.67 -22.02
CA GLU A 108 2.19 -5.40 -22.22
C GLU A 108 2.98 -5.48 -20.90
N MET A 109 3.33 -6.70 -20.49
CA MET A 109 4.08 -6.97 -19.25
C MET A 109 5.37 -7.73 -19.53
N GLY A 110 6.34 -7.61 -18.62
CA GLY A 110 7.52 -8.46 -18.60
C GLY A 110 7.19 -9.93 -18.34
N THR A 111 8.18 -10.81 -18.46
CA THR A 111 7.96 -12.24 -18.17
C THR A 111 7.54 -12.45 -16.72
N ASP A 112 8.14 -11.69 -15.80
CA ASP A 112 7.86 -11.83 -14.37
C ASP A 112 6.53 -11.17 -14.00
N GLY A 113 6.16 -10.04 -14.61
CA GLY A 113 4.82 -9.46 -14.46
C GLY A 113 3.68 -10.38 -14.92
N LEU A 114 3.88 -11.16 -15.99
CA LEU A 114 2.93 -12.21 -16.40
C LEU A 114 2.86 -13.35 -15.38
N ARG A 115 4.02 -13.83 -14.91
CA ARG A 115 4.11 -14.95 -13.95
C ARG A 115 3.51 -14.59 -12.60
N ARG A 116 3.70 -13.35 -12.14
CA ARG A 116 3.19 -12.80 -10.89
C ARG A 116 1.69 -13.07 -10.73
N MET A 117 0.93 -12.84 -11.80
CA MET A 117 -0.51 -13.10 -11.87
C MET A 117 -0.90 -14.42 -12.54
N ALA A 118 0.07 -15.17 -13.07
CA ALA A 118 -0.13 -16.33 -13.94
C ALA A 118 -1.02 -16.03 -15.16
N PHE A 119 -0.81 -14.87 -15.80
CA PHE A 119 -1.47 -14.56 -17.07
C PHE A 119 -0.84 -15.35 -18.22
N ASP A 120 -1.69 -16.00 -19.01
CA ASP A 120 -1.31 -16.48 -20.34
C ASP A 120 -1.23 -15.31 -21.32
N ARG A 121 -0.31 -15.42 -22.28
CA ARG A 121 -0.25 -14.47 -23.39
C ARG A 121 -1.55 -14.52 -24.21
N GLY A 122 -2.14 -13.36 -24.46
CA GLY A 122 -3.41 -13.21 -25.16
C GLY A 122 -4.63 -13.42 -24.27
N ALA A 123 -4.44 -13.60 -22.95
CA ALA A 123 -5.56 -13.66 -22.01
C ALA A 123 -6.38 -12.37 -22.06
N ALA A 124 -7.71 -12.54 -22.04
CA ALA A 124 -8.65 -11.43 -21.97
C ALA A 124 -8.66 -10.85 -20.55
N VAL A 125 -8.51 -9.53 -20.44
CA VAL A 125 -8.52 -8.80 -19.20
C VAL A 125 -9.38 -7.55 -19.31
N SER A 126 -9.73 -7.00 -18.14
CA SER A 126 -10.22 -5.64 -18.02
C SER A 126 -9.20 -4.77 -17.27
N VAL A 127 -9.18 -3.48 -17.61
CA VAL A 127 -8.35 -2.47 -16.98
C VAL A 127 -9.24 -1.48 -16.24
N ARG A 128 -8.86 -1.17 -15.00
CA ARG A 128 -9.52 -0.16 -14.19
C ARG A 128 -8.49 0.82 -13.64
N ALA A 129 -8.79 2.11 -13.73
CA ALA A 129 -8.02 3.17 -13.11
C ALA A 129 -8.13 3.17 -11.58
N GLY A 130 -7.04 3.51 -10.91
CA GLY A 130 -6.96 3.63 -9.46
C GLY A 130 -6.57 2.32 -8.78
N ALA A 131 -5.92 2.46 -7.63
CA ALA A 131 -5.36 1.35 -6.88
C ALA A 131 -6.35 0.72 -5.88
N PRO A 132 -6.98 1.44 -4.94
CA PRO A 132 -7.88 0.83 -3.96
C PRO A 132 -9.24 0.45 -4.55
N HIS A 133 -9.91 -0.50 -3.88
CA HIS A 133 -11.29 -0.83 -4.20
C HIS A 133 -12.18 0.36 -3.84
N PRO A 134 -13.07 0.82 -4.74
CA PRO A 134 -13.75 2.12 -4.60
C PRO A 134 -14.82 2.17 -3.49
N ALA A 135 -15.27 1.00 -3.02
CA ALA A 135 -16.48 0.87 -2.21
C ALA A 135 -16.23 0.24 -0.84
N TYR A 136 -15.01 -0.20 -0.57
CA TYR A 136 -14.64 -0.77 0.73
C TYR A 136 -13.72 0.22 1.43
N GLU A 137 -14.05 0.53 2.68
CA GLU A 137 -13.43 1.64 3.40
C GLU A 137 -12.74 1.20 4.69
N THR A 138 -12.86 -0.08 5.05
CA THR A 138 -12.34 -0.63 6.29
C THR A 138 -11.47 -1.86 6.08
N ARG A 139 -10.54 -2.09 7.01
CA ARG A 139 -9.75 -3.33 7.10
C ARG A 139 -10.62 -4.59 7.14
N ALA A 140 -11.78 -4.50 7.81
CA ALA A 140 -12.71 -5.61 7.96
C ALA A 140 -13.39 -5.96 6.63
N GLU A 141 -13.83 -4.96 5.87
CA GLU A 141 -14.41 -5.17 4.54
C GLU A 141 -13.37 -5.69 3.55
N ALA A 142 -12.16 -5.11 3.55
CA ALA A 142 -11.07 -5.58 2.72
C ALA A 142 -10.76 -7.07 2.96
N ARG A 143 -10.67 -7.47 4.24
CA ARG A 143 -10.42 -8.86 4.62
C ARG A 143 -11.59 -9.78 4.29
N ALA A 144 -12.83 -9.33 4.50
CA ALA A 144 -14.01 -10.14 4.23
C ALA A 144 -14.25 -10.40 2.73
N ASN A 145 -13.63 -9.60 1.86
CA ASN A 145 -13.81 -9.66 0.42
C ASN A 145 -12.52 -9.94 -0.36
N ASP A 146 -11.43 -10.33 0.30
CA ASP A 146 -10.11 -10.56 -0.34
C ASP A 146 -9.66 -9.40 -1.25
N GLU A 147 -9.77 -8.19 -0.72
CA GLU A 147 -9.57 -6.96 -1.49
C GLU A 147 -8.47 -6.05 -0.93
N TYR A 148 -8.11 -5.08 -1.76
CA TYR A 148 -7.16 -4.01 -1.45
C TYR A 148 -7.89 -2.68 -1.28
N VAL A 149 -7.71 -2.02 -0.14
CA VAL A 149 -8.38 -0.75 0.19
C VAL A 149 -7.41 0.26 0.74
N GLU A 150 -7.80 1.52 0.64
CA GLU A 150 -7.08 2.66 1.19
C GLU A 150 -7.81 3.21 2.42
N LEU A 151 -7.06 3.60 3.43
CA LEU A 151 -7.51 4.05 4.74
C LEU A 151 -6.86 5.39 5.04
N LEU A 152 -7.67 6.31 5.59
CA LEU A 152 -7.21 7.59 6.08
C LEU A 152 -7.93 7.86 7.40
N ARG A 153 -7.16 8.25 8.41
CA ARG A 153 -7.67 8.85 9.64
C ARG A 153 -6.91 10.15 9.84
N ASP A 154 -7.62 11.28 9.80
CA ASP A 154 -7.02 12.57 10.09
C ASP A 154 -6.67 12.70 11.58
N GLY A 155 -5.52 13.32 11.85
CA GLY A 155 -5.05 13.73 13.18
C GLY A 155 -4.51 15.16 13.15
N GLY A 156 -4.23 15.73 14.32
CA GLY A 156 -3.83 17.13 14.49
C GLY A 156 -2.32 17.41 14.64
N SER A 157 -1.47 16.40 14.81
CA SER A 157 -0.12 16.58 15.36
C SER A 157 1.01 16.87 14.36
N GLY A 158 0.73 17.26 13.11
CA GLY A 158 1.76 17.58 12.10
C GLY A 158 2.57 16.39 11.58
N LEU A 159 2.35 15.18 12.14
CA LEU A 159 2.92 13.90 11.70
C LEU A 159 1.92 13.13 10.84
N VAL A 160 2.43 12.39 9.84
CA VAL A 160 1.70 11.32 9.15
C VAL A 160 2.41 9.97 9.31
N ALA A 161 1.68 8.96 9.80
CA ALA A 161 2.13 7.58 9.90
C ALA A 161 1.54 6.75 8.76
N CYS A 162 2.41 6.09 8.01
CA CYS A 162 2.09 5.46 6.74
C CYS A 162 2.32 3.95 6.73
N ALA A 163 1.51 3.23 5.96
CA ALA A 163 1.75 1.83 5.60
C ALA A 163 1.13 1.51 4.22
N PRO A 164 1.85 1.72 3.10
CA PRO A 164 1.34 1.47 1.75
C PRO A 164 1.09 -0.02 1.46
N HIS A 165 1.68 -0.90 2.27
CA HIS A 165 1.72 -2.34 2.07
C HIS A 165 1.15 -3.12 3.25
N GLY A 166 0.06 -2.63 3.84
CA GLY A 166 -0.61 -3.23 4.98
C GLY A 166 -1.39 -4.52 4.69
N GLY A 167 -1.98 -5.08 5.74
CA GLY A 167 -2.80 -6.29 5.65
C GLY A 167 -1.93 -7.55 5.53
N TYR A 168 -2.07 -8.31 4.45
CA TYR A 168 -1.24 -9.50 4.15
C TYR A 168 -0.18 -9.24 3.08
N ILE A 169 -0.05 -8.00 2.58
CA ILE A 169 1.03 -7.60 1.67
C ILE A 169 2.35 -7.67 2.47
N GLU A 170 2.48 -6.81 3.46
CA GLU A 170 3.51 -6.82 4.49
C GLU A 170 2.82 -6.83 5.85
N TYR A 171 2.64 -8.04 6.37
CA TYR A 171 1.89 -8.31 7.59
C TYR A 171 2.10 -7.26 8.70
N ARG A 172 0.99 -6.68 9.17
CA ARG A 172 0.86 -5.75 10.32
C ARG A 172 1.47 -4.35 10.20
N THR A 173 2.08 -3.96 9.09
CA THR A 173 2.58 -2.58 8.92
C THR A 173 1.47 -1.54 9.09
N ASP A 174 0.27 -1.83 8.59
CA ASP A 174 -0.93 -0.99 8.79
C ASP A 174 -1.34 -0.84 10.26
N ARG A 175 -1.04 -1.83 11.10
CA ARG A 175 -1.33 -1.76 12.53
C ARG A 175 -0.32 -0.91 13.26
N GLN A 176 0.93 -0.91 12.80
CA GLN A 176 1.98 -0.03 13.31
C GLN A 176 1.66 1.43 13.01
N ALA A 177 1.30 1.74 11.75
CA ALA A 177 0.89 3.08 11.36
C ALA A 177 -0.33 3.59 12.17
N ALA A 178 -1.37 2.76 12.27
CA ALA A 178 -2.56 3.10 13.05
C ALA A 178 -2.26 3.33 14.54
N ARG A 179 -1.33 2.55 15.11
CA ARG A 179 -0.91 2.67 16.52
C ARG A 179 -0.15 3.96 16.77
N VAL A 180 0.86 4.29 15.94
CA VAL A 180 1.57 5.58 16.04
C VAL A 180 0.60 6.74 15.95
N ALA A 181 -0.30 6.71 14.98
CA ALA A 181 -1.26 7.77 14.78
C ALA A 181 -2.29 7.88 15.93
N GLU A 182 -2.63 6.77 16.61
CA GLU A 182 -3.54 6.80 17.76
C GLU A 182 -2.84 7.36 19.00
N THR A 183 -1.59 6.95 19.23
CA THR A 183 -0.78 7.41 20.36
C THR A 183 -0.48 8.90 20.28
N LEU A 184 -0.22 9.44 19.09
CA LEU A 184 0.25 10.81 18.89
C LEU A 184 -0.77 11.77 18.27
N ASP A 185 -2.04 11.35 18.13
CA ASP A 185 -3.05 12.11 17.35
C ASP A 185 -2.53 12.52 15.96
N ALA A 186 -1.79 11.62 15.31
CA ALA A 186 -1.20 11.85 14.00
C ALA A 186 -2.17 11.44 12.89
N THR A 187 -1.94 11.93 11.66
CA THR A 187 -2.67 11.43 10.50
C THR A 187 -2.18 10.00 10.19
N GLU A 188 -3.10 9.08 9.92
CA GLU A 188 -2.79 7.74 9.41
C GLU A 188 -3.15 7.68 7.94
N TRP A 189 -2.22 7.26 7.08
CA TRP A 189 -2.54 6.81 5.72
C TRP A 189 -2.06 5.37 5.54
N SER A 190 -2.95 4.45 5.21
CA SER A 190 -2.57 3.05 5.01
C SER A 190 -3.31 2.45 3.84
N CYS A 191 -2.64 1.58 3.09
CA CYS A 191 -3.32 0.67 2.19
C CYS A 191 -3.22 -0.75 2.75
N VAL A 192 -4.32 -1.50 2.69
CA VAL A 192 -4.35 -2.89 3.19
C VAL A 192 -4.86 -3.82 2.13
N GLY A 193 -4.10 -4.88 1.84
CA GLY A 193 -4.46 -5.91 0.86
C GLY A 193 -4.59 -7.28 1.48
N TYR A 194 -5.63 -8.02 1.09
CA TYR A 194 -5.85 -9.40 1.49
C TYR A 194 -5.96 -10.31 0.28
N ASN A 195 -5.64 -11.59 0.50
CA ASN A 195 -5.87 -12.66 -0.46
C ASN A 195 -5.88 -14.00 0.30
N ASP A 196 -7.06 -14.56 0.53
CA ASP A 196 -7.19 -15.90 1.11
C ASP A 196 -6.43 -16.92 0.27
N GLY A 197 -5.64 -17.77 0.94
CA GLY A 197 -4.71 -18.70 0.28
C GLY A 197 -3.31 -18.12 0.01
N GLY A 198 -3.06 -16.84 0.31
CA GLY A 198 -1.73 -16.21 0.28
C GLY A 198 -1.38 -15.48 -1.01
N GLY A 199 -0.25 -14.78 -1.01
CA GLY A 199 0.25 -14.00 -2.15
C GLY A 199 -0.45 -12.65 -2.36
N ALA A 200 -0.89 -12.01 -1.27
CA ALA A 200 -1.32 -10.62 -1.31
C ALA A 200 -0.19 -9.67 -1.76
N TYR A 201 1.07 -9.97 -1.43
CA TYR A 201 2.25 -9.29 -1.98
C TYR A 201 2.26 -9.32 -3.52
N ASP A 202 2.25 -10.53 -4.10
CA ASP A 202 2.20 -10.72 -5.56
C ASP A 202 1.00 -10.01 -6.20
N ARG A 203 -0.13 -9.89 -5.49
CA ARG A 203 -1.35 -9.33 -6.04
C ARG A 203 -1.39 -7.80 -6.00
N TRP A 204 -0.87 -7.20 -4.93
CA TRP A 204 -1.18 -5.81 -4.57
C TRP A 204 0.05 -4.91 -4.37
N HIS A 205 1.25 -5.46 -4.21
CA HIS A 205 2.44 -4.65 -3.97
C HIS A 205 2.78 -3.78 -5.20
N VAL A 206 3.24 -2.56 -4.94
CA VAL A 206 3.86 -1.63 -5.90
C VAL A 206 4.96 -0.89 -5.16
N GLY A 207 6.09 -0.61 -5.80
CA GLY A 207 7.20 0.12 -5.16
C GLY A 207 6.81 1.50 -4.62
N SER A 208 7.43 1.93 -3.50
CA SER A 208 7.12 3.20 -2.85
C SER A 208 7.36 4.44 -3.71
N THR A 209 8.32 4.38 -4.65
CA THR A 209 8.58 5.45 -5.62
C THR A 209 7.62 5.44 -6.81
N ASP A 210 6.82 4.37 -6.96
CA ASP A 210 5.81 4.27 -8.00
C ASP A 210 4.45 4.76 -7.53
N ILE A 211 4.23 4.93 -6.23
CA ILE A 211 2.95 5.40 -5.67
C ILE A 211 2.65 6.81 -6.16
N ASP A 212 1.59 6.94 -6.96
CA ASP A 212 1.10 8.23 -7.45
C ASP A 212 -0.22 8.60 -6.78
N ARG A 213 -0.25 9.76 -6.10
CA ARG A 213 -1.43 10.26 -5.38
C ARG A 213 -2.73 10.21 -6.20
N ARG A 214 -2.69 10.39 -7.52
CA ARG A 214 -3.89 10.37 -8.38
C ARG A 214 -4.55 8.99 -8.44
N SER A 215 -3.81 7.94 -8.09
CA SER A 215 -4.31 6.56 -8.03
C SER A 215 -4.85 6.18 -6.65
N PHE A 216 -4.63 7.03 -5.65
CA PHE A 216 -4.90 6.82 -4.23
C PHE A 216 -5.69 8.01 -3.69
N PRO A 217 -7.03 8.03 -3.83
CA PRO A 217 -7.85 9.19 -3.53
C PRO A 217 -7.61 9.78 -2.13
N LYS A 218 -7.40 8.95 -1.10
CA LYS A 218 -7.18 9.45 0.27
C LYS A 218 -5.76 9.97 0.48
N LEU A 219 -4.77 9.46 -0.25
CA LEU A 219 -3.43 10.04 -0.31
C LEU A 219 -3.49 11.42 -0.97
N ASP A 220 -4.25 11.54 -2.07
CA ASP A 220 -4.46 12.80 -2.78
C ASP A 220 -5.02 13.91 -1.86
N GLU A 221 -5.92 13.55 -0.94
CA GLU A 221 -6.48 14.46 0.07
C GLU A 221 -5.44 15.05 1.03
N ILE A 222 -4.31 14.37 1.24
CA ILE A 222 -3.28 14.79 2.21
C ILE A 222 -1.96 15.20 1.58
N ALA A 223 -1.77 14.92 0.28
CA ALA A 223 -0.49 15.03 -0.39
C ALA A 223 0.12 16.45 -0.42
N ASP A 224 -0.71 17.50 -0.38
CA ASP A 224 -0.25 18.90 -0.38
C ASP A 224 -0.22 19.55 1.02
N ARG A 225 -0.44 18.78 2.09
CA ARG A 225 -0.51 19.35 3.45
C ARG A 225 0.88 19.77 3.97
N GLY A 226 1.94 19.16 3.47
CA GLY A 226 3.32 19.44 3.87
C GLY A 226 3.54 19.16 5.35
N PHE A 227 3.44 17.89 5.74
CA PHE A 227 3.64 17.47 7.13
C PHE A 227 5.04 17.84 7.63
N ASP A 228 5.17 18.13 8.93
CA ASP A 228 6.47 18.38 9.55
C ASP A 228 7.30 17.09 9.58
N HIS A 229 6.61 15.96 9.75
CA HIS A 229 7.19 14.63 9.83
C HIS A 229 6.32 13.59 9.10
N ALA A 230 6.98 12.58 8.54
CA ALA A 230 6.33 11.38 8.03
C ALA A 230 7.14 10.14 8.40
N VAL A 231 6.45 9.05 8.73
CA VAL A 231 7.07 7.74 8.94
C VAL A 231 6.29 6.67 8.20
N SER A 232 6.98 5.77 7.49
CA SER A 232 6.36 4.66 6.78
C SER A 232 6.90 3.31 7.27
N PHE A 233 5.97 2.38 7.55
CA PHE A 233 6.29 1.02 7.95
C PHE A 233 6.19 0.07 6.75
N HIS A 234 7.25 -0.69 6.55
CA HIS A 234 7.40 -1.68 5.50
C HIS A 234 7.94 -3.01 6.04
N GLY A 235 7.92 -4.02 5.18
CA GLY A 235 8.40 -5.36 5.45
C GLY A 235 9.22 -5.91 4.30
N PHE A 236 10.34 -6.54 4.61
CA PHE A 236 11.19 -7.22 3.63
C PHE A 236 11.52 -8.66 4.04
N SER A 237 12.30 -9.35 3.21
CA SER A 237 12.73 -10.74 3.43
C SER A 237 14.02 -10.88 4.23
N THR A 238 14.71 -9.78 4.55
CA THR A 238 15.95 -9.81 5.34
C THR A 238 15.65 -9.97 6.82
N ASP A 239 16.49 -10.70 7.54
CA ASP A 239 16.39 -10.89 8.99
C ASP A 239 17.03 -9.72 9.76
N ALA A 240 16.43 -8.53 9.63
CA ALA A 240 16.90 -7.29 10.24
C ALA A 240 15.75 -6.27 10.36
N ILE A 241 16.05 -5.10 10.93
CA ILE A 241 15.25 -3.88 10.79
C ILE A 241 16.17 -2.79 10.22
N ALA A 242 15.76 -2.16 9.12
CA ALA A 242 16.53 -1.08 8.49
C ALA A 242 15.76 0.24 8.52
N VAL A 243 16.43 1.30 8.98
CA VAL A 243 15.87 2.66 9.07
C VAL A 243 16.50 3.55 8.00
N GLY A 244 15.69 3.96 7.03
CA GLY A 244 16.05 4.82 5.90
C GLY A 244 15.20 6.09 5.84
N GLY A 245 15.07 6.65 4.64
CA GLY A 245 14.30 7.86 4.35
C GLY A 245 15.15 9.12 4.20
N GLY A 246 14.54 10.21 3.72
CA GLY A 246 15.17 11.51 3.55
C GLY A 246 15.40 12.29 4.85
N ALA A 247 14.93 11.78 5.98
CA ALA A 247 15.14 12.37 7.29
C ALA A 247 16.63 12.59 7.64
N PRO A 248 16.98 13.68 8.35
CA PRO A 248 18.33 13.87 8.86
C PRO A 248 18.81 12.66 9.65
N GLU A 249 20.08 12.28 9.46
CA GLU A 249 20.69 11.12 10.13
C GLU A 249 20.43 11.10 11.65
N PRO A 250 20.48 12.21 12.42
CA PRO A 250 20.16 12.18 13.85
C PRO A 250 18.74 11.68 14.18
N LEU A 251 17.74 11.97 13.34
CA LEU A 251 16.38 11.45 13.52
C LEU A 251 16.32 9.95 13.20
N ARG A 252 16.94 9.52 12.09
CA ARG A 252 17.03 8.10 11.72
C ARG A 252 17.74 7.27 12.80
N LEU A 253 18.83 7.79 13.36
CA LEU A 253 19.55 7.17 14.48
C LEU A 253 18.67 7.05 15.73
N ALA A 254 17.92 8.11 16.07
CA ALA A 254 17.01 8.08 17.22
C ALA A 254 15.92 7.01 17.06
N VAL A 255 15.33 6.89 15.86
CA VAL A 255 14.36 5.83 15.55
C VAL A 255 14.99 4.44 15.65
N ARG A 256 16.16 4.24 15.04
CA ARG A 256 16.91 2.98 15.14
C ARG A 256 17.18 2.59 16.60
N ASP A 257 17.73 3.51 17.38
CA ASP A 257 18.11 3.26 18.78
C ASP A 257 16.90 2.95 19.66
N ALA A 258 15.80 3.68 19.49
CA ALA A 258 14.58 3.40 20.24
C ALA A 258 14.03 2.01 19.93
N ILE A 259 14.04 1.59 18.65
CA ILE A 259 13.60 0.25 18.25
C ILE A 259 14.53 -0.84 18.82
N ASP A 260 15.84 -0.66 18.72
CA ASP A 260 16.82 -1.62 19.25
C ASP A 260 16.68 -1.81 20.76
N GLU A 261 16.55 -0.69 21.50
CA GLU A 261 16.35 -0.69 22.94
C GLU A 261 15.02 -1.37 23.33
N ALA A 262 13.91 -0.98 22.70
CA ALA A 262 12.59 -1.50 23.01
C ALA A 262 12.44 -3.01 22.71
N THR A 263 13.14 -3.50 21.67
CA THR A 263 13.17 -4.93 21.33
C THR A 263 14.25 -5.71 22.10
N GLY A 264 15.04 -5.04 22.93
CA GLY A 264 16.09 -5.64 23.76
C GLY A 264 17.23 -6.26 22.94
N GLY A 265 17.55 -5.68 21.79
CA GLY A 265 18.60 -6.17 20.88
C GLY A 265 18.27 -7.51 20.23
N ARG A 266 16.99 -7.87 20.10
CA ARG A 266 16.55 -9.14 19.48
C ARG A 266 16.85 -9.17 17.97
N TYR A 267 16.82 -8.02 17.31
CA TYR A 267 16.99 -7.89 15.86
C TYR A 267 18.26 -7.11 15.54
N ASP A 268 18.81 -7.32 14.34
CA ASP A 268 19.81 -6.41 13.78
C ASP A 268 19.14 -5.11 13.33
N VAL A 269 19.12 -4.09 14.19
CA VAL A 269 18.52 -2.79 13.89
C VAL A 269 19.60 -1.82 13.42
N ARG A 270 19.52 -1.40 12.15
CA ARG A 270 20.56 -0.58 11.50
C ARG A 270 19.98 0.55 10.68
N LEU A 271 20.84 1.52 10.34
CA LEU A 271 20.50 2.43 9.26
C LEU A 271 20.57 1.68 7.93
N ALA A 272 19.66 2.00 7.02
CA ALA A 272 19.74 1.52 5.65
C ALA A 272 20.95 2.17 4.95
N ASP A 273 21.60 1.40 4.07
CA ASP A 273 22.64 1.93 3.18
C ASP A 273 21.99 2.93 2.21
N GLU A 274 22.54 4.15 2.08
CA GLU A 274 21.95 5.23 1.27
C GLU A 274 21.80 4.82 -0.20
N ASP A 275 22.80 4.15 -0.77
CA ASP A 275 22.75 3.59 -2.13
C ASP A 275 22.11 2.18 -2.20
N GLY A 276 21.57 1.70 -1.07
CA GLY A 276 20.97 0.38 -0.96
C GLY A 276 19.53 0.34 -1.48
N PRO A 277 19.00 -0.86 -1.80
CA PRO A 277 17.61 -1.03 -2.26
C PRO A 277 16.55 -0.61 -1.23
N TYR A 278 16.96 -0.34 0.01
CA TYR A 278 16.11 0.02 1.14
C TYR A 278 16.45 1.39 1.73
N GLY A 279 17.28 2.19 1.04
CA GLY A 279 17.71 3.52 1.51
C GLY A 279 16.53 4.48 1.69
N GLY A 280 15.55 4.41 0.78
CA GLY A 280 14.27 5.12 0.90
C GLY A 280 14.38 6.65 0.81
N ASP A 281 15.53 7.20 0.42
CA ASP A 281 15.89 8.62 0.42
C ASP A 281 15.54 9.36 -0.89
N SER A 282 15.08 8.63 -1.91
CA SER A 282 14.61 9.24 -3.17
C SER A 282 13.50 10.27 -2.90
N PRO A 283 13.55 11.46 -3.53
CA PRO A 283 12.46 12.44 -3.44
C PRO A 283 11.15 11.94 -4.07
N GLU A 284 11.20 10.90 -4.91
CA GLU A 284 10.02 10.25 -5.50
C GLU A 284 9.34 9.28 -4.50
N ASN A 285 10.02 8.90 -3.41
CA ASN A 285 9.43 8.07 -2.38
C ASN A 285 8.34 8.85 -1.64
N PHE A 286 7.14 8.30 -1.58
CA PHE A 286 5.97 9.00 -1.05
C PHE A 286 6.10 9.49 0.38
N VAL A 287 6.82 8.75 1.23
CA VAL A 287 7.05 9.18 2.61
C VAL A 287 7.83 10.50 2.67
N ASN A 288 8.71 10.76 1.70
CA ASN A 288 9.51 11.98 1.66
C ASN A 288 8.68 13.15 1.13
N TRP A 289 8.01 13.02 -0.02
CA TRP A 289 7.26 14.14 -0.59
C TRP A 289 6.01 14.53 0.19
N LEU A 290 5.51 13.69 1.11
CA LEU A 290 4.46 14.06 2.05
C LEU A 290 4.90 15.14 3.06
N THR A 291 6.20 15.24 3.32
CA THR A 291 6.76 16.23 4.23
C THR A 291 7.13 17.52 3.50
N ALA A 292 7.07 18.65 4.20
CA ALA A 292 7.45 19.95 3.63
C ALA A 292 8.93 19.98 3.18
N ASP A 293 9.81 19.26 3.88
CA ASP A 293 11.25 19.29 3.68
C ASP A 293 11.82 18.06 2.95
N GLY A 294 10.98 17.13 2.49
CA GLY A 294 11.44 15.89 1.85
C GLY A 294 12.11 14.91 2.81
N ASN A 295 11.77 14.94 4.09
CA ASN A 295 12.53 14.38 5.20
C ASN A 295 11.82 13.21 5.93
N GLY A 296 11.08 12.37 5.18
CA GLY A 296 10.39 11.21 5.74
C GLY A 296 11.33 10.13 6.28
N VAL A 297 10.83 9.28 7.19
CA VAL A 297 11.53 8.08 7.71
C VAL A 297 10.88 6.82 7.14
N GLN A 298 11.68 5.90 6.60
CA GLN A 298 11.22 4.57 6.19
C GLN A 298 11.76 3.50 7.13
N ILE A 299 10.92 2.55 7.52
CA ILE A 299 11.29 1.44 8.40
C ILE A 299 10.97 0.12 7.70
N GLU A 300 12.01 -0.59 7.27
CA GLU A 300 11.92 -1.94 6.69
C GLU A 300 12.14 -3.00 7.76
N GLN A 301 11.29 -4.03 7.81
CA GLN A 301 11.26 -4.97 8.92
C GLN A 301 11.16 -6.43 8.46
N SER A 302 11.91 -7.31 9.12
CA SER A 302 11.78 -8.76 8.92
C SER A 302 10.37 -9.26 9.24
N SER A 303 10.03 -10.43 8.72
CA SER A 303 8.75 -11.10 9.03
C SER A 303 8.60 -11.37 10.54
N ASP A 304 9.69 -11.69 11.23
CA ASP A 304 9.68 -12.02 12.66
C ASP A 304 9.46 -10.75 13.50
N ALA A 305 10.13 -9.64 13.16
CA ALA A 305 9.89 -8.33 13.79
C ALA A 305 8.42 -7.89 13.69
N ARG A 306 7.84 -8.00 12.49
CA ARG A 306 6.42 -7.65 12.25
C ARG A 306 5.42 -8.63 12.87
N SER A 307 5.85 -9.83 13.22
CA SER A 307 4.97 -10.83 13.84
C SER A 307 4.99 -10.73 15.36
N ASP A 308 6.18 -10.58 15.93
CA ASP A 308 6.40 -10.74 17.36
C ASP A 308 6.39 -9.42 18.12
N ASP A 309 6.93 -8.34 17.53
CA ASP A 309 7.17 -7.06 18.22
C ASP A 309 6.60 -5.84 17.45
N TRP A 310 5.64 -6.03 16.53
CA TRP A 310 5.08 -4.94 15.72
C TRP A 310 4.60 -3.74 16.55
N ASP A 311 3.93 -3.99 17.68
CA ASP A 311 3.40 -2.98 18.59
C ASP A 311 4.51 -2.31 19.40
N THR A 312 5.47 -3.10 19.91
CA THR A 312 6.68 -2.59 20.57
C THR A 312 7.46 -1.64 19.65
N ILE A 313 7.63 -2.01 18.38
CA ILE A 313 8.32 -1.18 17.37
C ILE A 313 7.54 0.11 17.12
N ALA A 314 6.22 0.03 16.98
CA ALA A 314 5.38 1.20 16.77
C ALA A 314 5.40 2.16 17.97
N ASP A 315 5.39 1.63 19.19
CA ASP A 315 5.49 2.44 20.42
C ASP A 315 6.85 3.14 20.51
N ALA A 316 7.94 2.43 20.22
CA ALA A 316 9.28 3.03 20.19
C ALA A 316 9.40 4.17 19.17
N VAL A 317 8.79 4.01 17.99
CA VAL A 317 8.72 5.08 16.97
C VAL A 317 7.91 6.27 17.50
N ALA A 318 6.78 6.00 18.16
CA ALA A 318 5.95 7.06 18.73
C ALA A 318 6.68 7.86 19.81
N GLU A 319 7.45 7.20 20.69
CA GLU A 319 8.27 7.86 21.72
C GLU A 319 9.32 8.80 21.13
N VAL A 320 9.86 8.49 19.95
CA VAL A 320 10.79 9.41 19.25
C VAL A 320 10.07 10.64 18.74
N TYR A 321 8.86 10.51 18.21
CA TYR A 321 8.13 11.66 17.66
C TYR A 321 7.43 12.50 18.72
N GLU A 322 6.95 11.94 19.84
CA GLU A 322 6.24 12.67 20.89
C GLU A 322 6.90 14.01 21.30
N PRO A 323 8.21 14.11 21.59
CA PRO A 323 8.84 15.37 21.98
C PRO A 323 9.10 16.35 20.80
N ARG A 324 8.70 15.99 19.58
CA ARG A 324 8.94 16.75 18.33
C ARG A 324 7.67 17.36 17.74
N LEU A 325 6.49 17.04 18.29
CA LEU A 325 5.18 17.57 17.90
C LEU A 325 4.71 18.66 18.90
#